data_AF-A0A6G2DWN2-F1
#
_entry.id   AF-A0A6G2DWN2-F1
#
_cell.length_a   1.000
_cell.length_b   1.000
_cell.length_c   1.000
_cell.angle_alpha   90.00
_cell.angle_beta   90.00
_cell.angle_gamma   90.00
#
_symmetry.space_group_name_H-M   'P 1'
#
loop_
_entity.id
_entity.type
_entity.pdbx_description
1 polymer ?
#
loop_
_entity_poly.entity_id
_entity_poly.type
_entity_poly.pdbx_seq_one_letter_code
_entity_poly.pdbx_strand_id
1 'polypeptide(L)'
;ISCVKSIKEGNSNTKQIVIIDNFSNNGTGEKLQELYESDSEIDVLINHENAGFARGNNVAYQFAKEKYKPDFMVIMNNDIEIETEEFEKIVTDIYRKEKFHLLGPDIFSTTYQ
;
A
#
# COMPACT_ATOMS: atom_id res chain seq x y z
N ILE A 1 1.59 3.56 10.37
CA ILE A 1 3.03 3.91 10.41
C ILE A 1 3.89 2.65 10.27
N SER A 2 3.72 1.60 11.10
CA SER A 2 4.54 0.37 10.99
C SER A 2 4.43 -0.32 9.62
N CYS A 3 3.21 -0.46 9.08
CA CYS A 3 2.97 -0.95 7.72
C CYS A 3 3.85 -0.22 6.68
N VAL A 4 3.76 1.12 6.61
CA VAL A 4 4.58 1.94 5.70
C VAL A 4 6.07 1.68 5.91
N LYS A 5 6.53 1.64 7.17
CA LYS A 5 7.92 1.36 7.51
C LYS A 5 8.37 0.00 6.96
N SER A 6 7.58 -1.06 7.17
CA SER A 6 7.89 -2.40 6.67
C SER A 6 8.01 -2.45 5.15
N ILE A 7 7.15 -1.70 4.43
CA ILE A 7 7.21 -1.60 2.96
C ILE A 7 8.53 -0.92 2.55
N LYS A 8 8.90 0.20 3.18
CA LYS A 8 10.11 0.96 2.83
C LYS A 8 11.39 0.18 3.11
N GLU A 9 11.47 -0.47 4.27
CA GLU A 9 12.68 -1.18 4.71
C GLU A 9 12.90 -2.51 3.97
N GLY A 10 11.83 -3.22 3.60
CA GLY A 10 11.93 -4.53 2.94
C GLY A 10 12.24 -4.51 1.44
N ASN A 11 12.34 -3.34 0.80
CA ASN A 11 12.44 -3.24 -0.66
C ASN A 11 13.46 -2.20 -1.12
N SER A 12 14.37 -2.62 -2.02
CA SER A 12 15.44 -1.79 -2.59
C SER A 12 15.04 -1.04 -3.87
N ASN A 13 13.96 -1.45 -4.53
CA ASN A 13 13.46 -0.85 -5.76
C ASN A 13 12.55 0.37 -5.49
N THR A 14 12.38 1.19 -6.54
CA THR A 14 11.50 2.36 -6.52
C THR A 14 10.05 1.93 -6.45
N LYS A 15 9.33 2.47 -5.47
CA LYS A 15 7.92 2.17 -5.20
C LYS A 15 7.16 3.43 -4.84
N GLN A 16 5.84 3.36 -4.96
CA GLN A 16 4.93 4.45 -4.62
C GLN A 16 3.87 3.90 -3.69
N ILE A 17 3.73 4.53 -2.52
CA ILE A 17 2.79 4.15 -1.48
C ILE A 17 1.66 5.17 -1.49
N VAL A 18 0.44 4.71 -1.79
CA VAL A 18 -0.75 5.56 -1.72
C VAL A 18 -1.56 5.15 -0.51
N ILE A 19 -1.66 6.06 0.45
CA ILE A 19 -2.47 5.88 1.66
C ILE A 19 -3.81 6.58 1.42
N ILE A 20 -4.91 5.88 1.72
CA ILE A 20 -6.25 6.46 1.70
C ILE A 20 -6.83 6.49 3.11
N ASP A 21 -7.03 7.69 3.65
CA ASP A 21 -7.90 7.89 4.80
C ASP A 21 -9.36 7.93 4.33
N ASN A 22 -10.12 6.89 4.64
CA ASN A 22 -11.51 6.76 4.21
C ASN A 22 -12.48 7.39 5.22
N PHE A 23 -12.26 8.68 5.53
CA PHE A 23 -13.03 9.47 6.49
C PHE A 23 -12.91 8.97 7.93
N SER A 24 -11.68 8.93 8.44
CA SER A 24 -11.44 8.62 9.85
C SER A 24 -11.84 9.81 10.74
N ASN A 25 -12.81 9.61 11.64
CA ASN A 25 -13.38 10.66 12.52
C ASN A 25 -12.44 11.15 13.64
N ASN A 26 -11.12 11.08 13.47
CA ASN A 26 -10.12 11.32 14.51
C ASN A 26 -8.90 12.13 14.01
N GLY A 27 -8.99 12.70 12.82
CA GLY A 27 -7.94 13.54 12.23
C GLY A 27 -6.68 12.77 11.84
N THR A 28 -6.79 11.47 11.58
CA THR A 28 -5.61 10.65 11.23
C THR A 28 -5.12 10.96 9.83
N GLY A 29 -6.03 11.24 8.89
CA GLY A 29 -5.67 11.60 7.52
C GLY A 29 -4.77 12.83 7.45
N GLU A 30 -5.14 13.91 8.14
CA GLU A 30 -4.38 15.16 8.16
C GLU A 30 -3.00 14.99 8.80
N LYS A 31 -2.92 14.21 9.90
CA LYS A 31 -1.65 13.87 10.53
C LYS A 31 -0.74 13.07 9.61
N LEU A 32 -1.30 12.16 8.82
CA LEU A 32 -0.53 11.38 7.84
C LEU A 32 -0.07 12.25 6.68
N GLN A 33 -0.90 13.19 6.22
CA GLN A 33 -0.50 14.18 5.22
C GLN A 33 0.68 15.02 5.69
N GLU A 34 0.62 15.56 6.91
CA GLU A 34 1.73 16.33 7.50
C GLU A 34 2.98 15.46 7.68
N LEU A 35 2.83 14.23 8.20
CA LEU A 35 3.94 13.32 8.44
C LEU A 35 4.70 12.96 7.15
N TYR A 36 3.99 12.81 6.04
CA TYR A 36 4.55 12.34 4.77
C TYR A 36 4.63 13.44 3.69
N GLU A 37 4.39 14.72 4.02
CA GLU A 37 4.37 15.84 3.07
C GLU A 37 5.66 15.96 2.26
N SER A 38 6.80 15.63 2.87
CA SER A 38 8.14 15.71 2.25
C SER A 38 8.63 14.38 1.68
N ASP A 39 7.84 13.30 1.78
CA ASP A 39 8.22 11.97 1.31
C ASP A 39 7.71 11.75 -0.12
N SER A 40 8.61 11.87 -1.10
CA SER A 40 8.26 11.74 -2.52
C SER A 40 7.80 10.35 -2.95
N GLU A 41 7.89 9.34 -2.09
CA GLU A 41 7.38 7.99 -2.34
C GLU A 41 5.95 7.79 -1.81
N ILE A 42 5.37 8.79 -1.14
CA ILE A 42 4.10 8.63 -0.43
C ILE A 42 3.11 9.73 -0.81
N ASP A 43 1.92 9.33 -1.25
CA ASP A 43 0.76 10.21 -1.32
C ASP A 43 -0.27 9.80 -0.26
N VAL A 44 -0.84 10.81 0.41
CA VAL A 44 -1.94 10.61 1.36
C VAL A 44 -3.19 11.29 0.83
N LEU A 45 -4.17 10.47 0.48
CA LEU A 45 -5.49 10.89 0.03
C LEU A 45 -6.46 10.85 1.22
N ILE A 46 -7.40 11.80 1.26
CA ILE A 46 -8.44 11.86 2.29
C ILE A 46 -9.80 11.91 1.59
N ASN A 47 -10.66 10.94 1.90
CA ASN A 47 -12.06 11.02 1.49
C ASN A 47 -12.87 11.91 2.43
N HIS A 48 -13.80 12.67 1.86
CA HIS A 48 -14.69 13.56 2.62
C HIS A 48 -15.92 12.84 3.20
N GLU A 49 -16.11 11.56 2.87
CA GLU A 49 -17.15 10.70 3.41
C GLU A 49 -16.64 9.25 3.50
N ASN A 50 -17.23 8.45 4.39
CA ASN A 50 -16.93 7.04 4.43
C ASN A 50 -17.64 6.34 3.26
N ALA A 51 -16.89 6.07 2.19
CA ALA A 51 -17.41 5.45 0.98
C ALA A 51 -17.59 3.91 1.10
N GLY A 52 -17.25 3.33 2.26
CA GLY A 52 -17.07 1.89 2.44
C GLY A 52 -15.74 1.38 1.88
N PHE A 53 -15.33 0.19 2.33
CA PHE A 53 -13.97 -0.36 2.10
C PHE A 53 -13.56 -0.40 0.62
N ALA A 54 -14.38 -1.05 -0.23
CA ALA A 54 -14.06 -1.22 -1.64
C ALA A 54 -13.96 0.10 -2.40
N ARG A 55 -14.88 1.05 -2.15
CA ARG A 55 -14.86 2.34 -2.84
C ARG A 55 -13.70 3.22 -2.37
N GLY A 56 -13.38 3.21 -1.08
CA GLY A 56 -12.21 3.88 -0.53
C GLY A 56 -10.93 3.42 -1.23
N ASN A 57 -10.71 2.10 -1.31
CA ASN A 57 -9.54 1.54 -2.00
C ASN A 57 -9.56 1.82 -3.51
N ASN A 58 -10.74 1.86 -4.14
CA ASN A 58 -10.85 2.20 -5.57
C ASN A 58 -10.40 3.64 -5.86
N VAL A 59 -10.60 4.60 -4.95
CA VAL A 59 -10.09 5.98 -5.12
C VAL A 59 -8.56 5.96 -5.20
N ALA A 60 -7.90 5.29 -4.24
CA ALA A 60 -6.44 5.14 -4.25
C ALA A 60 -5.94 4.39 -5.48
N TYR A 61 -6.63 3.32 -5.88
CA TYR A 61 -6.33 2.54 -7.08
C TYR A 61 -6.32 3.42 -8.33
N GLN A 62 -7.37 4.23 -8.56
CA GLN A 62 -7.45 5.07 -9.77
C GLN A 62 -6.36 6.13 -9.76
N PHE A 63 -6.14 6.79 -8.62
CA PHE A 63 -5.07 7.76 -8.47
C PHE A 63 -3.69 7.16 -8.78
N ALA A 64 -3.36 6.01 -8.18
CA ALA A 64 -2.08 5.33 -8.39
C ALA A 64 -1.91 4.92 -9.86
N LYS A 65 -2.96 4.38 -10.47
CA LYS A 65 -2.96 3.95 -11.86
C LYS A 65 -2.72 5.11 -12.82
N GLU A 66 -3.40 6.24 -12.63
CA GLU A 66 -3.30 7.40 -13.51
C GLU A 66 -1.98 8.16 -13.33
N LYS A 67 -1.55 8.37 -12.09
CA LYS A 67 -0.33 9.13 -11.75
C LYS A 67 0.95 8.34 -12.04
N TYR A 68 1.00 7.08 -11.63
CA TYR A 68 2.25 6.30 -11.62
C TYR A 68 2.34 5.22 -12.70
N LYS A 69 1.21 4.75 -13.22
CA LYS A 69 1.14 3.67 -14.25
C LYS A 69 2.03 2.47 -13.88
N PRO A 70 1.87 1.87 -12.68
CA PRO A 70 2.78 0.85 -12.20
C PRO A 70 2.61 -0.48 -12.95
N ASP A 71 3.67 -1.27 -13.03
CA ASP A 71 3.63 -2.64 -13.57
C ASP A 71 2.82 -3.60 -12.68
N PHE A 72 2.87 -3.38 -11.36
CA PHE A 72 2.16 -4.16 -10.36
C PHE A 72 1.38 -3.25 -9.42
N MET A 73 0.21 -3.71 -8.98
CA MET A 73 -0.57 -3.06 -7.95
C MET A 73 -0.75 -3.98 -6.76
N VAL A 74 -0.32 -3.52 -5.59
CA VAL A 74 -0.46 -4.22 -4.31
C VAL A 74 -1.52 -3.49 -3.49
N ILE A 75 -2.58 -4.20 -3.12
CA ILE A 75 -3.65 -3.68 -2.26
C ILE A 75 -3.53 -4.40 -0.92
N MET A 76 -3.34 -3.64 0.15
CA MET A 76 -3.17 -4.17 1.49
C MET A 76 -3.85 -3.29 2.53
N ASN A 77 -4.24 -3.89 3.65
CA ASN A 77 -4.73 -3.14 4.79
C ASN A 77 -3.56 -2.47 5.54
N ASN A 78 -3.88 -1.46 6.35
CA ASN A 78 -2.91 -0.68 7.13
C ASN A 78 -2.36 -1.42 8.37
N ASP A 79 -2.93 -2.58 8.72
CA ASP A 79 -2.55 -3.45 9.84
C ASP A 79 -1.66 -4.63 9.42
N ILE A 80 -1.20 -4.65 8.17
CA ILE A 80 -0.29 -5.67 7.63
C ILE A 80 1.15 -5.13 7.57
N GLU A 81 2.10 -5.98 7.94
CA GLU A 81 3.54 -5.72 7.80
C GLU A 81 4.16 -6.76 6.85
N ILE A 82 5.06 -6.32 5.98
CA ILE A 82 5.78 -7.20 5.05
C ILE A 82 7.14 -7.53 5.65
N GLU A 83 7.32 -8.76 6.11
CA GLU A 83 8.61 -9.25 6.63
C GLU A 83 9.53 -9.81 5.54
N THR A 84 8.99 -10.04 4.34
CA THR A 84 9.76 -10.60 3.22
C THR A 84 10.72 -9.56 2.67
N GLU A 85 12.02 -9.83 2.79
CA GLU A 85 13.07 -9.05 2.12
C GLU A 85 12.95 -9.18 0.60
N GLU A 86 13.21 -8.08 -0.12
CA GLU A 86 13.20 -8.04 -1.59
C GLU A 86 11.85 -8.50 -2.18
N PHE A 87 10.74 -8.18 -1.50
CA PHE A 87 9.38 -8.57 -1.89
C PHE A 87 9.07 -8.25 -3.37
N GLU A 88 9.41 -7.04 -3.83
CA GLU A 88 9.19 -6.63 -5.23
C GLU A 88 9.95 -7.48 -6.24
N LYS A 89 11.19 -7.89 -5.89
CA LYS A 89 11.99 -8.78 -6.73
C LYS A 89 11.35 -10.16 -6.81
N ILE A 90 10.87 -10.68 -5.68
CA ILE A 90 10.19 -11.98 -5.62
C ILE A 90 8.93 -11.96 -6.50
N VAL A 91 8.09 -10.92 -6.37
CA VAL A 91 6.89 -10.74 -7.21
C VAL A 91 7.28 -10.71 -8.70
N THR A 92 8.31 -9.94 -9.05
CA THR A 92 8.80 -9.82 -10.43
C THR A 92 9.31 -11.16 -10.98
N ASP A 93 10.05 -11.92 -10.19
CA ASP A 93 10.62 -13.21 -10.60
C ASP A 93 9.52 -14.28 -10.77
N ILE A 94 8.51 -14.29 -9.89
CA ILE A 94 7.32 -15.15 -10.04
C ILE A 94 6.58 -14.76 -11.32
N TYR A 95 6.38 -13.46 -11.60
CA TYR A 95 5.69 -13.02 -12.82
C TYR A 95 6.46 -13.42 -14.09
N ARG A 96 7.79 -13.32 -14.08
CA ARG A 96 8.62 -13.75 -15.23
C ARG A 96 8.43 -15.22 -15.56
N LYS A 97 8.26 -16.05 -14.53
CA LYS A 97 8.11 -17.50 -14.66
C LYS A 97 6.67 -17.93 -15.00
N GLU A 98 5.70 -17.42 -14.26
CA GLU A 98 4.32 -17.91 -14.27
C GLU A 98 3.36 -17.03 -15.09
N LYS A 99 3.74 -15.77 -15.39
CA LYS A 99 2.91 -14.79 -16.13
C LYS A 99 1.50 -14.63 -15.53
N PHE A 100 1.42 -14.53 -14.20
CA PHE A 100 0.15 -14.46 -13.48
C PHE A 100 -0.62 -13.15 -13.76
N HIS A 101 -1.94 -13.21 -13.58
CA HIS A 101 -2.82 -12.03 -13.56
C HIS A 101 -3.11 -11.52 -12.14
N LEU A 102 -3.05 -12.43 -11.15
CA LEU A 102 -3.24 -12.14 -9.73
C LEU A 102 -2.30 -13.02 -8.90
N LEU A 103 -1.71 -12.45 -7.86
CA LEU A 103 -0.83 -13.13 -6.91
C LEU A 103 -1.31 -12.80 -5.49
N GLY A 104 -1.42 -13.83 -4.64
CA GLY A 104 -1.70 -13.68 -3.22
C GLY A 104 -0.50 -14.14 -2.39
N PRO A 105 -0.04 -13.36 -1.40
CA PRO A 105 1.01 -13.81 -0.48
C PRO A 105 0.43 -14.76 0.58
N ASP A 106 1.32 -15.52 1.23
CA ASP A 106 0.98 -16.19 2.47
C ASP A 106 0.84 -15.15 3.59
N ILE A 107 -0.21 -15.29 4.42
CA ILE A 107 -0.51 -14.36 5.52
C ILE A 107 -0.48 -15.13 6.83
N PHE A 108 0.33 -14.65 7.78
CA PHE A 108 0.48 -15.23 9.11
C PHE A 108 -0.10 -14.29 10.17
N SER A 109 -0.85 -14.85 11.12
CA SER A 109 -1.41 -14.08 12.24
C SER A 109 -0.51 -14.20 13.45
N THR A 110 -0.05 -13.06 13.98
CA THR A 110 0.78 -13.00 15.19
C THR A 110 -0.02 -13.18 16.48
N THR A 111 -1.35 -13.12 16.42
CA THR A 111 -2.25 -13.19 17.61
C THR A 111 -2.42 -14.60 18.19
N TYR A 112 -2.09 -15.66 17.45
CA TYR A 112 -2.34 -17.05 17.86
C TYR A 112 -1.06 -17.82 18.22
N GLN A 113 -0.01 -17.13 18.66
CA GLN A 113 1.20 -17.76 19.19
C GLN A 113 1.01 -18.26 20.62
#